data_AF-A0AAV5BPZ1-F1
#
_entry.id   AF-A0AAV5BPZ1-F1
#
_cell.length_a   1.000
_cell.length_b   1.000
_cell.length_c   1.000
_cell.angle_alpha   90.00
_cell.angle_beta   90.00
_cell.angle_gamma   90.00
#
_symmetry.space_group_name_H-M   'P 1'
#
loop_
_entity.id
_entity.type
_entity.pdbx_description
1 polymer ?
#
loop_
_entity_poly.entity_id
_entity_poly.type
_entity_poly.pdbx_seq_one_letter_code
_entity_poly.pdbx_strand_id
1 'polypeptide(L)'
;METIVDQHIQEGQVPKTHVEAVAQVLGSTKFLQNVGLEPMASSRSSKAIVAARVRELEAEVEAEKQGAATLKDKLEDLEQK
;
A
#
# COMPACT_ATOMS: atom_id res chain seq x y z
N MET A 1 -2.37 -26.56 5.67
CA MET A 1 -2.29 -25.94 4.33
C MET A 1 -3.13 -24.70 4.39
N GLU A 2 -2.56 -23.51 4.17
CA GLU A 2 -3.29 -22.25 4.31
C GLU A 2 -4.26 -22.09 3.14
N THR A 3 -5.53 -21.85 3.47
CA THR A 3 -6.63 -21.64 2.52
C THR A 3 -6.49 -20.27 1.89
N ILE A 4 -6.23 -20.21 0.59
CA ILE A 4 -6.34 -18.98 -0.19
C ILE A 4 -7.81 -18.59 -0.14
N VAL A 5 -8.13 -17.48 0.55
CA VAL A 5 -9.48 -16.93 0.60
C VAL A 5 -9.85 -16.54 -0.81
N ASP A 6 -10.83 -17.25 -1.39
CA ASP A 6 -11.42 -16.90 -2.68
C ASP A 6 -11.90 -15.45 -2.62
N GLN A 7 -11.30 -14.63 -3.47
CA GLN A 7 -11.60 -13.22 -3.61
C GLN A 7 -13.08 -13.09 -4.00
N HIS A 8 -13.86 -12.38 -3.19
CA HIS A 8 -15.28 -12.13 -3.41
C HIS A 8 -15.48 -11.49 -4.80
N ILE A 9 -15.82 -12.29 -5.82
CA ILE A 9 -16.16 -11.79 -7.15
C ILE A 9 -17.46 -11.01 -6.99
N GLN A 10 -17.41 -9.68 -7.13
CA GLN A 10 -18.65 -8.90 -7.20
C GLN A 10 -19.43 -9.35 -8.43
N GLU A 11 -20.71 -9.68 -8.24
CA GLU A 11 -21.61 -10.12 -9.31
C GLU A 11 -21.55 -9.14 -10.49
N GLY A 12 -21.21 -9.65 -11.68
CA GLY A 12 -21.12 -8.89 -12.93
C GLY A 12 -19.70 -8.60 -13.43
N GLN A 13 -18.65 -8.92 -12.67
CA GLN A 13 -17.28 -8.75 -13.14
C GLN A 13 -16.80 -10.00 -13.89
N VAL A 14 -16.38 -9.85 -15.16
CA VAL A 14 -15.74 -10.94 -15.92
C VAL A 14 -14.54 -11.45 -15.13
N PRO A 15 -14.43 -12.77 -14.89
CA PRO A 15 -13.28 -13.35 -14.19
C PRO A 15 -11.99 -12.94 -14.90
N LYS A 16 -11.15 -12.15 -14.23
CA LYS A 16 -9.86 -11.74 -14.80
C LYS A 16 -9.01 -12.97 -15.02
N THR A 17 -8.46 -13.08 -16.21
CA THR A 17 -7.43 -14.07 -16.50
C THR A 17 -6.19 -13.80 -15.65
N HIS A 18 -5.39 -14.83 -15.40
CA HIS A 18 -4.12 -14.69 -14.69
C HIS A 18 -3.22 -13.61 -15.33
N VAL A 19 -3.24 -13.50 -16.66
CA VAL A 19 -2.51 -12.46 -17.40
C VAL A 19 -3.01 -11.07 -17.05
N GLU A 20 -4.32 -10.85 -17.02
CA GLU A 20 -4.91 -9.55 -16.68
C GLU A 20 -4.67 -9.16 -15.22
N ALA A 21 -4.71 -10.13 -14.31
CA ALA A 21 -4.36 -9.92 -12.91
C ALA A 21 -2.90 -9.48 -12.77
N VAL A 22 -1.98 -10.17 -13.45
CA VAL A 22 -0.55 -9.79 -13.48
C VAL A 22 -0.36 -8.41 -14.13
N ALA A 23 -1.00 -8.12 -15.26
CA ALA A 23 -0.90 -6.84 -15.95
C ALA A 23 -1.38 -5.67 -15.08
N GLN A 24 -2.47 -5.86 -14.33
CA GLN A 24 -2.97 -4.85 -13.38
C GLN A 24 -1.96 -4.59 -12.26
N VAL A 25 -1.34 -5.65 -11.74
CA VAL A 25 -0.35 -5.55 -10.66
C VAL A 25 0.94 -4.91 -11.15
N LEU A 26 1.41 -5.26 -12.36
CA LEU A 26 2.56 -4.62 -13.00
C LEU A 26 2.31 -3.14 -13.32
N GLY A 27 1.08 -2.77 -13.67
CA GLY A 27 0.67 -1.37 -13.84
C GLY A 27 0.55 -0.60 -12.53
N SER A 28 0.46 -1.29 -11.39
CA SER A 28 0.40 -0.68 -10.06
C SER A 28 1.81 -0.40 -9.53
N THR A 29 2.18 0.88 -9.54
CA THR A 29 3.49 1.34 -9.08
C THR A 29 3.79 0.92 -7.63
N LYS A 30 2.80 0.99 -6.73
CA LYS A 30 2.99 0.63 -5.31
C LYS A 30 3.36 -0.84 -5.09
N PHE A 31 2.79 -1.77 -5.85
CA PHE A 31 3.11 -3.19 -5.68
C PHE A 31 4.57 -3.45 -6.06
N LEU A 32 4.98 -3.00 -7.25
CA LEU A 32 6.36 -3.13 -7.72
C LEU A 32 7.37 -2.44 -6.80
N GLN A 33 7.01 -1.29 -6.24
CA GLN A 33 7.80 -0.59 -5.21
C GLN A 33 7.96 -1.43 -3.94
N ASN A 34 6.88 -2.04 -3.44
CA ASN A 34 6.90 -2.84 -2.22
C ASN A 34 7.70 -4.13 -2.37
N VAL A 35 7.66 -4.77 -3.54
CA VAL A 35 8.43 -6.00 -3.81
C VAL A 35 9.86 -5.71 -4.31
N GLY A 36 10.28 -4.44 -4.36
CA GLY A 36 11.62 -4.04 -4.80
C GLY A 36 11.90 -4.24 -6.29
N LEU A 37 10.85 -4.38 -7.11
CA LEU A 37 10.91 -4.63 -8.55
C LEU A 37 10.63 -3.36 -9.38
N GLU A 38 10.68 -2.16 -8.77
CA GLU A 38 10.44 -0.95 -9.54
C GLU A 38 11.44 -0.85 -10.70
N PRO A 39 10.99 -0.54 -11.94
CA PRO A 39 11.91 -0.28 -13.04
C PRO A 39 12.66 1.00 -12.67
N MET A 40 13.84 0.84 -12.05
CA MET A 40 14.73 1.93 -11.75
C MET A 40 14.91 2.72 -13.03
N ALA A 41 14.38 3.94 -13.09
CA ALA A 41 14.75 4.91 -14.09
C ALA A 41 16.28 4.97 -14.07
N SER A 42 16.87 4.35 -15.09
CA SER A 42 18.31 4.16 -15.23
C SER A 42 19.02 5.48 -14.92
N SER A 43 19.99 5.41 -14.00
CA SER A 43 21.02 6.44 -13.71
C SER A 43 20.86 7.46 -12.58
N ARG A 44 19.88 7.39 -11.67
CA ARG A 44 19.96 8.17 -10.40
C ARG A 44 20.48 7.31 -9.25
N SER A 45 21.62 7.71 -8.68
CA SER A 45 22.31 7.09 -7.54
C SER A 45 21.36 6.45 -6.54
N SER A 46 21.47 5.13 -6.36
CA SER A 46 20.58 4.32 -5.51
C SER A 46 20.44 4.86 -4.09
N LYS A 47 21.47 5.55 -3.56
CA LYS A 47 21.44 6.19 -2.24
C LYS A 47 20.43 7.33 -2.13
N ALA A 48 20.28 8.15 -3.16
CA ALA A 48 19.35 9.28 -3.14
C ALA A 48 17.89 8.81 -3.20
N ILE A 49 17.64 7.74 -3.97
CA ILE A 49 16.32 7.09 -4.05
C ILE A 49 15.96 6.48 -2.69
N VAL A 50 16.88 5.72 -2.09
CA VAL A 50 16.67 5.14 -0.75
C VAL A 50 16.43 6.23 0.29
N ALA A 51 17.21 7.32 0.30
CA ALA A 51 17.02 8.43 1.23
C ALA A 51 15.67 9.15 1.05
N ALA A 52 15.22 9.34 -0.20
CA ALA A 52 13.90 9.90 -0.48
C ALA A 52 12.77 8.97 0.02
N ARG A 53 12.92 7.65 -0.18
CA ARG A 53 11.95 6.66 0.30
C ARG A 53 11.89 6.59 1.82
N VAL A 54 13.03 6.66 2.50
CA VAL A 54 13.07 6.72 3.98
C VAL A 54 12.29 7.92 4.48
N ARG A 55 12.51 9.11 3.89
CA ARG A 55 11.77 10.32 4.27
C ARG A 55 10.27 10.21 4.04
N GLU A 56 9.87 9.62 2.92
CA GLU A 56 8.45 9.37 2.62
C GLU A 56 7.81 8.45 3.66
N LEU A 57 8.48 7.33 3.99
CA LEU A 57 8.00 6.39 4.99
C LEU A 57 7.92 7.02 6.39
N GLU A 58 8.91 7.83 6.78
CA GLU A 58 8.89 8.56 8.05
C GLU A 58 7.68 9.51 8.13
N ALA A 59 7.35 10.19 7.03
CA ALA A 59 6.18 11.07 6.97
C ALA A 59 4.85 10.30 7.04
N GLU A 60 4.75 9.15 6.35
CA GLU A 60 3.56 8.29 6.43
C GLU A 60 3.33 7.78 7.85
N VAL A 61 4.38 7.31 8.53
CA VAL A 61 4.30 6.83 9.92
C VAL A 61 3.86 7.94 10.88
N GLU A 62 4.40 9.16 10.70
CA GLU A 62 4.01 10.30 11.54
C GLU A 62 2.54 10.69 11.32
N ALA A 63 2.08 10.71 10.06
CA ALA A 63 0.68 10.96 9.74
C ALA A 63 -0.25 9.89 10.33
N GLU A 64 0.15 8.62 10.28
CA GLU A 64 -0.62 7.52 10.86
C GLU A 64 -0.72 7.64 12.39
N LYS A 65 0.38 7.98 13.07
CA LYS A 65 0.39 8.23 14.53
C LYS A 65 -0.55 9.39 14.91
N GLN A 66 -0.50 10.49 14.18
CA GLN A 66 -1.36 11.64 14.43
C GLN A 66 -2.84 11.30 14.19
N GLY A 67 -3.12 10.56 13.12
CA GLY A 67 -4.45 10.04 12.84
C GLY A 67 -4.97 9.13 13.94
N ALA A 68 -4.14 8.20 14.42
CA ALA A 68 -4.49 7.29 15.51
C ALA A 68 -4.75 8.03 16.83
N ALA A 69 -3.93 9.02 17.17
CA ALA A 69 -4.15 9.86 18.36
C ALA A 69 -5.48 10.61 18.27
N THR A 70 -5.74 11.26 17.13
CA THR A 70 -7.00 11.99 16.89
C THR A 70 -8.23 11.07 16.99
N LEU A 71 -8.12 9.83 16.50
CA LEU A 71 -9.20 8.85 16.60
C LEU A 71 -9.42 8.40 18.05
N LYS A 72 -8.34 8.22 18.80
CA LYS A 72 -8.41 7.84 20.22
C LYS A 72 -9.11 8.92 21.04
N ASP A 73 -8.75 10.18 20.85
CA ASP A 73 -9.37 11.31 21.57
C ASP A 73 -10.88 11.38 21.29
N LYS A 74 -11.27 11.26 20.02
CA LYS A 74 -12.69 11.22 19.62
C LYS A 74 -13.45 10.05 20.22
N LEU A 75 -12.79 8.91 20.41
CA LEU A 75 -13.42 7.74 21.01
C LEU A 75 -13.66 7.96 22.51
N GLU A 76 -12.69 8.52 23.21
CA GLU A 76 -12.79 8.87 24.63
C GLU A 76 -13.90 9.92 24.87
N ASP A 77 -13.98 10.95 24.02
CA ASP A 77 -15.05 11.95 24.06
C ASP A 77 -16.46 11.34 23.87
N LEU A 78 -16.57 10.27 23.07
CA LEU A 78 -17.82 9.55 22.86
C LEU A 78 -18.17 8.61 24.03
N GLU A 79 -17.18 8.02 24.68
CA GLU A 79 -17.38 7.13 25.84
C GLU A 79 -17.77 7.89 27.11
N GLN A 80 -17.37 9.16 27.24
CA GLN A 80 -17.72 10.00 28.38
C GLN A 80 -19.11 10.68 28.27
N LYS A 81 -19.89 10.35 27.23
CA LYS A 81 -21.17 10.98 26.92
C LYS A 81 -22.34 10.00 27.05
#